data_AF-A0A8J4WDX9-F1
#
_entry.id   AF-A0A8J4WDX9-F1
#
_cell.length_a   1.000
_cell.length_b   1.000
_cell.length_c   1.000
_cell.angle_alpha   90.00
_cell.angle_beta   90.00
_cell.angle_gamma   90.00
#
_symmetry.space_group_name_H-M   'P 1'
#
loop_
_entity.id
_entity.type
_entity.pdbx_description
1 polymer ?
#
loop_
_entity_poly.entity_id
_entity_poly.type
_entity_poly.pdbx_seq_one_letter_code
_entity_poly.pdbx_strand_id
1 'polypeptide(L)'
;MLGVSVDFPTTWACLGDIVFRLLRCEPVSRESWNSSFTDVYALCNSRPVSHAPILYSSTASLISSRVKEINMLLEDLSDSELLPAYVQHWEIFHRGLTYLDKLYRFVNQQYVKNLRPTEAEMCYSSILPMADRHTMEILEVGLANWKLYLIDSVKDRLSGCLMREVHNDRLGVVGQQNCISLAIDSFRRVGELRDTEKAGMDIYNRIFQDPLLETTRAFYTNWAFKRESELACAQYITE
;
A
#
# COMPACT_ATOMS: atom_id res chain seq x y z
N MET A 1 26.36 20.31 28.39
CA MET A 1 26.47 19.52 27.14
C MET A 1 26.07 20.42 25.99
N LEU A 2 27.02 20.81 25.16
CA LEU A 2 26.78 21.59 23.94
C LEU A 2 25.86 20.77 23.03
N GLY A 3 24.72 21.32 22.64
CA GLY A 3 23.83 20.66 21.69
C GLY A 3 24.51 20.55 20.33
N VAL A 4 24.39 19.39 19.68
CA VAL A 4 24.86 19.24 18.30
C VAL A 4 23.86 19.98 17.40
N SER A 5 24.30 21.09 16.83
CA SER A 5 23.58 21.77 15.76
C SER A 5 23.81 20.98 14.48
N VAL A 6 22.75 20.48 13.86
CA VAL A 6 22.81 19.69 12.62
C VAL A 6 22.17 20.50 11.51
N ASP A 7 22.83 20.62 10.38
CA ASP A 7 22.27 21.26 9.20
C ASP A 7 21.31 20.29 8.50
N PHE A 8 20.01 20.60 8.51
CA PHE A 8 18.98 19.75 7.91
C PHE A 8 19.16 19.58 6.39
N PRO A 9 19.33 20.64 5.57
CA PRO A 9 19.45 20.51 4.12
C PRO A 9 20.57 19.56 3.69
N THR A 10 21.76 19.69 4.28
CA THR A 10 22.92 18.84 3.93
C THR A 10 22.69 17.38 4.33
N THR A 11 22.20 17.16 5.55
CA THR A 11 21.92 15.80 6.06
C THR A 11 20.78 15.13 5.29
N TRP A 12 19.74 15.90 4.96
CA TRP A 12 18.58 15.44 4.19
C TRP A 12 18.92 15.15 2.73
N ALA A 13 19.89 15.82 2.11
CA ALA A 13 20.31 15.50 0.75
C ALA A 13 20.81 14.04 0.65
N CYS A 14 21.66 13.61 1.61
CA CYS A 14 22.17 12.25 1.67
C CYS A 14 21.10 11.25 2.13
N LEU A 15 20.39 11.56 3.22
CA LEU A 15 19.34 10.68 3.76
C LEU A 15 18.17 10.52 2.78
N GLY A 16 17.79 11.61 2.11
CA GLY A 16 16.73 11.65 1.11
C GLY A 16 17.03 10.78 -0.11
N ASP A 17 18.29 10.71 -0.57
CA ASP A 17 18.72 9.75 -1.61
C ASP A 17 18.51 8.31 -1.15
N ILE A 18 18.88 7.99 0.10
CA ILE A 18 18.67 6.66 0.68
C ILE A 18 17.17 6.34 0.73
N VAL A 19 16.33 7.26 1.22
CA VAL A 19 14.87 7.08 1.24
C VAL A 19 14.33 6.87 -0.17
N PHE A 20 14.77 7.67 -1.14
CA PHE A 20 14.38 7.57 -2.55
C PHE A 20 14.70 6.19 -3.15
N ARG A 21 15.89 5.65 -2.84
CA ARG A 21 16.35 4.34 -3.30
C ARG A 21 15.62 3.19 -2.62
N LEU A 22 15.38 3.30 -1.31
CA LEU A 22 14.62 2.30 -0.55
C LEU A 22 13.20 2.13 -1.10
N LEU A 23 12.51 3.23 -1.40
CA LEU A 23 11.16 3.20 -2.00
C LEU A 23 11.11 2.53 -3.39
N ARG A 24 12.27 2.34 -4.03
CA ARG A 24 12.43 1.63 -5.31
C ARG A 24 13.08 0.25 -5.17
N CYS A 25 13.38 -0.18 -3.93
CA CYS A 25 14.21 -1.35 -3.65
C CYS A 25 15.55 -1.35 -4.42
N GLU A 26 16.13 -0.18 -4.63
CA GLU A 26 17.45 -0.06 -5.23
C GLU A 26 18.54 -0.43 -4.19
N PRO A 27 19.69 -0.99 -4.63
CA PRO A 27 20.74 -1.40 -3.71
C PRO A 27 21.28 -0.18 -2.96
N VAL A 28 21.44 -0.27 -1.64
CA VAL A 28 22.09 0.75 -0.80
C VAL A 28 23.31 0.12 -0.14
N SER A 29 24.43 0.83 -0.10
CA SER A 29 25.65 0.32 0.54
C SER A 29 25.41 0.11 2.05
N ARG A 30 26.08 -0.87 2.65
CA ARG A 30 25.97 -1.13 4.09
C ARG A 30 26.41 0.07 4.92
N GLU A 31 27.42 0.81 4.45
CA GLU A 31 27.93 2.01 5.12
C GLU A 31 26.89 3.12 5.13
N SER A 32 26.32 3.44 3.96
CA SER A 32 25.25 4.44 3.83
C SER A 32 24.00 4.04 4.61
N TRP A 33 23.63 2.76 4.60
CA TRP A 33 22.52 2.26 5.40
C TRP A 33 22.77 2.45 6.90
N ASN A 34 23.95 2.12 7.41
CA ASN A 34 24.25 2.31 8.83
C ASN A 34 24.36 3.81 9.21
N SER A 35 24.95 4.64 8.36
CA SER A 35 25.04 6.08 8.60
C SER A 35 23.65 6.72 8.68
N SER A 36 22.70 6.26 7.87
CA SER A 36 21.34 6.81 7.85
C SER A 36 20.62 6.74 9.20
N PHE A 37 20.87 5.71 10.03
CA PHE A 37 20.32 5.65 11.40
C PHE A 37 20.92 6.73 12.30
N THR A 38 22.21 7.03 12.10
CA THR A 38 22.90 8.09 12.83
C THR A 38 22.35 9.46 12.42
N ASP A 39 22.12 9.66 11.11
CA ASP A 39 21.53 10.87 10.55
C ASP A 39 20.12 11.11 11.10
N VAL A 40 19.26 10.08 11.07
CA VAL A 40 17.90 10.15 11.64
C VAL A 40 17.96 10.51 13.13
N TYR A 41 18.82 9.85 13.91
CA TYR A 41 18.98 10.14 15.33
C TYR A 41 19.47 11.58 15.59
N ALA A 42 20.46 12.04 14.82
CA ALA A 42 21.04 13.37 14.95
C ALA A 42 20.02 14.46 14.61
N LEU A 43 19.22 14.27 13.55
CA LEU A 43 18.14 15.18 13.17
C LEU A 43 17.01 15.22 14.19
N CYS A 44 16.66 14.10 14.81
CA CYS A 44 15.62 14.08 15.84
C CYS A 44 16.09 14.73 17.16
N ASN A 45 17.36 14.59 17.52
CA ASN A 45 17.93 15.12 18.78
C ASN A 45 18.69 16.45 18.61
N SER A 46 18.58 17.09 17.44
CA SER A 46 19.21 18.38 17.16
C SER A 46 18.74 19.45 18.13
N ARG A 47 19.63 20.40 18.45
CA ARG A 47 19.33 21.56 19.30
C ARG A 47 19.69 22.86 18.56
N PRO A 48 18.91 23.95 18.73
CA PRO A 48 17.85 24.15 19.72
C PRO A 48 16.48 23.56 19.34
N VAL A 49 16.26 23.22 18.07
CA VAL A 49 14.99 22.68 17.56
C VAL A 49 15.20 21.28 17.00
N SER A 50 14.28 20.37 17.29
CA SER A 50 14.25 19.03 16.68
C SER A 50 13.78 19.11 15.22
N HIS A 51 14.49 18.47 14.31
CA HIS A 51 14.08 18.38 12.91
C HIS A 51 13.12 17.22 12.61
N ALA A 52 12.67 16.48 13.63
CA ALA A 52 11.73 15.35 13.44
C ALA A 52 10.46 15.69 12.63
N PRO A 53 9.79 16.85 12.84
CA PRO A 53 8.61 17.22 12.03
C PRO A 53 8.92 17.41 10.55
N ILE A 54 10.02 18.10 10.24
CA ILE A 54 10.43 18.40 8.86
C ILE A 54 10.94 17.13 8.18
N LEU A 55 11.66 16.28 8.91
CA LEU A 55 12.10 14.97 8.45
C LEU A 55 10.88 14.11 8.06
N TYR A 56 9.89 14.04 8.95
CA TYR A 56 8.67 13.27 8.72
C TYR A 56 7.90 13.78 7.49
N SER A 57 7.63 15.08 7.39
CA SER A 57 6.87 15.65 6.27
C SER A 57 7.61 15.52 4.93
N SER A 58 8.94 15.70 4.92
CA SER A 58 9.77 15.52 3.72
C SER A 58 9.76 14.08 3.24
N THR A 59 9.81 13.12 4.17
CA THR A 59 9.72 11.68 3.87
C THR A 59 8.34 11.31 3.32
N ALA A 60 7.27 11.82 3.95
CA ALA A 60 5.89 11.62 3.48
C ALA A 60 5.68 12.19 2.07
N SER A 61 6.34 13.30 1.73
CA SER A 61 6.31 13.87 0.39
C SER A 61 6.98 12.95 -0.65
N LEU A 62 8.14 12.36 -0.33
CA LEU A 62 8.81 11.39 -1.20
C LEU A 62 7.96 10.13 -1.42
N ILE A 63 7.34 9.62 -0.37
CA ILE A 63 6.39 8.50 -0.43
C ILE A 63 5.23 8.84 -1.37
N SER A 64 4.57 9.98 -1.16
CA SER A 64 3.44 10.41 -2.00
C SER A 64 3.84 10.57 -3.47
N SER A 65 5.03 11.16 -3.71
CA SER A 65 5.57 11.34 -5.06
C SER A 65 5.82 10.00 -5.74
N ARG A 66 6.39 9.03 -5.04
CA ARG A 66 6.62 7.68 -5.58
C ARG A 66 5.32 6.97 -5.94
N VAL A 67 4.31 7.04 -5.08
CA VAL A 67 3.01 6.39 -5.36
C VAL A 67 2.34 7.01 -6.59
N LYS A 68 2.38 8.34 -6.71
CA LYS A 68 1.83 9.05 -7.88
C LYS A 68 2.57 8.70 -9.17
N GLU A 69 3.89 8.59 -9.11
CA GLU A 69 4.71 8.14 -10.25
C GLU A 69 4.28 6.73 -10.70
N ILE A 70 4.11 5.79 -9.75
CA ILE A 70 3.63 4.43 -10.08
C ILE A 70 2.22 4.50 -10.68
N ASN A 71 1.32 5.31 -10.12
CA ASN A 71 -0.03 5.44 -10.66
C ASN A 71 -0.03 5.94 -12.12
N MET A 72 0.77 6.96 -12.44
CA MET A 72 0.93 7.43 -13.82
C MET A 72 1.43 6.33 -14.75
N LEU A 73 2.43 5.56 -14.32
CA LEU A 73 2.95 4.42 -15.09
C LEU A 73 1.86 3.36 -15.35
N LEU A 74 1.02 3.07 -14.35
CA LEU A 74 -0.07 2.09 -14.49
C LEU A 74 -1.23 2.60 -15.34
N GLU A 75 -1.51 3.90 -15.33
CA GLU A 75 -2.57 4.51 -16.14
C GLU A 75 -2.30 4.34 -17.64
N ASP A 76 -1.05 4.43 -18.06
CA ASP A 76 -0.61 4.30 -19.45
C ASP A 76 -0.59 2.85 -19.97
N LEU A 77 -0.67 1.84 -19.07
CA LEU A 77 -0.63 0.43 -19.46
C LEU A 77 -1.94 -0.08 -20.05
N SER A 78 -1.84 -1.09 -20.91
CA SER A 78 -2.99 -1.84 -21.37
C SER A 78 -3.59 -2.71 -20.26
N ASP A 79 -4.86 -3.08 -20.38
CA ASP A 79 -5.52 -3.95 -19.39
C ASP A 79 -4.87 -5.34 -19.30
N SER A 80 -4.21 -5.84 -20.35
CA SER A 80 -3.46 -7.11 -20.31
C SER A 80 -2.18 -7.05 -19.47
N GLU A 81 -1.61 -5.87 -19.27
CA GLU A 81 -0.34 -5.65 -18.57
C GLU A 81 -0.55 -5.05 -17.16
N LEU A 82 -1.73 -4.48 -16.91
CA LEU A 82 -2.04 -3.76 -15.68
C LEU A 82 -1.87 -4.61 -14.42
N LEU A 83 -2.44 -5.82 -14.38
CA LEU A 83 -2.44 -6.65 -13.17
C LEU A 83 -1.03 -7.12 -12.76
N PRO A 84 -0.18 -7.65 -13.67
CA PRO A 84 1.21 -8.00 -13.33
C PRO A 84 2.04 -6.79 -12.93
N ALA A 85 1.91 -5.67 -13.65
CA ALA A 85 2.64 -4.45 -13.33
C ALA A 85 2.24 -3.89 -11.96
N TYR A 86 0.93 -3.90 -11.65
CA TYR A 86 0.42 -3.52 -10.33
C TYR A 86 1.06 -4.35 -9.22
N VAL A 87 1.05 -5.68 -9.36
CA VAL A 87 1.60 -6.60 -8.36
C VAL A 87 3.10 -6.39 -8.20
N GLN A 88 3.84 -6.29 -9.30
CA GLN A 88 5.29 -6.05 -9.27
C GLN A 88 5.62 -4.73 -8.55
N HIS A 89 4.91 -3.64 -8.88
CA HIS A 89 5.12 -2.37 -8.22
C HIS A 89 4.73 -2.40 -6.74
N TRP A 90 3.65 -3.10 -6.39
CA TRP A 90 3.25 -3.30 -5.00
C TRP A 90 4.34 -4.03 -4.20
N GLU A 91 4.85 -5.15 -4.69
CA GLU A 91 5.87 -5.92 -3.98
C GLU A 91 7.15 -5.12 -3.75
N ILE A 92 7.61 -4.38 -4.76
CA ILE A 92 8.78 -3.49 -4.68
C ILE A 92 8.51 -2.37 -3.67
N PHE A 93 7.38 -1.67 -3.80
CA PHE A 93 7.06 -0.54 -2.94
C PHE A 93 6.88 -0.97 -1.49
N HIS A 94 6.08 -2.01 -1.24
CA HIS A 94 5.81 -2.52 0.11
C HIS A 94 7.11 -3.00 0.76
N ARG A 95 7.95 -3.77 0.05
CA ARG A 95 9.25 -4.20 0.59
C ARG A 95 10.14 -3.01 0.93
N GLY A 96 10.23 -2.02 0.04
CA GLY A 96 10.97 -0.78 0.28
C GLY A 96 10.48 -0.03 1.51
N LEU A 97 9.15 0.06 1.65
CA LEU A 97 8.48 0.70 2.77
C LEU A 97 8.74 -0.03 4.10
N THR A 98 8.83 -1.37 4.12
CA THR A 98 9.22 -2.11 5.34
C THR A 98 10.66 -1.84 5.78
N TYR A 99 11.58 -1.58 4.84
CA TYR A 99 12.94 -1.14 5.21
C TYR A 99 12.92 0.30 5.72
N LEU A 100 12.18 1.18 5.06
CA LEU A 100 12.03 2.57 5.49
C LEU A 100 11.43 2.66 6.90
N ASP A 101 10.44 1.83 7.23
CA ASP A 101 9.84 1.77 8.56
C ASP A 101 10.87 1.36 9.64
N LYS A 102 11.75 0.41 9.34
CA LYS A 102 12.86 0.04 10.24
C LYS A 102 13.81 1.21 10.48
N LEU A 103 14.16 1.95 9.42
CA LEU A 103 15.01 3.16 9.52
C LEU A 103 14.35 4.24 10.38
N TYR A 104 13.03 4.42 10.24
CA TYR A 104 12.27 5.46 10.93
C TYR A 104 11.70 5.02 12.27
N ARG A 105 12.07 3.84 12.78
CA ARG A 105 11.59 3.33 14.08
C ARG A 105 11.79 4.33 15.22
N PHE A 106 12.90 5.06 15.22
CA PHE A 106 13.17 6.11 16.20
C PHE A 106 12.19 7.28 16.08
N VAL A 107 11.93 7.76 14.85
CA VAL A 107 10.96 8.83 14.57
C VAL A 107 9.55 8.40 14.97
N ASN A 108 9.15 7.18 14.60
CA ASN A 108 7.85 6.62 14.97
C ASN A 108 7.65 6.63 16.50
N GLN A 109 8.69 6.24 17.25
CA GLN A 109 8.62 6.17 18.72
C GLN A 109 8.69 7.53 19.42
N GLN A 110 9.57 8.43 18.98
CA GLN A 110 9.85 9.68 19.69
C GLN A 110 9.01 10.87 19.22
N TYR A 111 8.57 10.86 17.97
CA TYR A 111 7.79 11.95 17.39
C TYR A 111 6.33 11.53 17.19
N VAL A 112 6.09 10.50 16.37
CA VAL A 112 4.73 10.12 15.96
C VAL A 112 3.86 9.68 17.13
N LYS A 113 4.38 8.84 18.04
CA LYS A 113 3.63 8.41 19.23
C LYS A 113 3.23 9.57 20.15
N ASN A 114 4.05 10.61 20.25
CA ASN A 114 3.76 11.78 21.08
C ASN A 114 2.72 12.72 20.44
N LEU A 115 2.41 12.54 19.15
CA LEU A 115 1.34 13.25 18.46
C LEU A 115 0.01 12.52 18.52
N ARG A 116 -0.02 11.24 18.92
CA ARG A 116 -1.27 10.50 19.09
C ARG A 116 -1.99 11.05 20.33
N PRO A 117 -3.25 11.50 20.20
CA PRO A 117 -4.00 11.93 21.37
C PRO A 117 -4.13 10.77 22.34
N THR A 118 -3.96 11.06 23.63
CA THR A 118 -4.19 10.08 24.69
C THR A 118 -5.67 9.70 24.77
N GLU A 119 -5.97 8.52 25.30
CA GLU A 119 -7.34 8.03 25.46
C GLU A 119 -8.23 9.01 26.27
N ALA A 120 -7.63 9.73 27.21
CA ALA A 120 -8.27 10.82 27.94
C ALA A 120 -8.59 12.02 27.03
N GLU A 121 -7.66 12.46 26.19
CA GLU A 121 -7.88 13.58 25.26
C GLU A 121 -8.93 13.25 24.19
N MET A 122 -9.02 11.99 23.75
CA MET A 122 -10.07 11.53 22.84
C MET A 122 -11.46 11.53 23.48
N CYS A 123 -11.57 11.27 24.79
CA CYS A 123 -12.84 11.31 25.52
C CYS A 123 -13.34 12.74 25.78
N TYR A 124 -12.45 13.72 25.94
CA TYR A 124 -12.82 15.10 26.29
C TYR A 124 -12.93 16.05 25.08
N SER A 125 -12.32 15.71 23.94
CA SER A 125 -12.48 16.45 22.69
C SER A 125 -13.67 15.91 21.89
N SER A 126 -14.74 16.70 21.73
CA SER A 126 -15.85 16.41 20.80
C SER A 126 -15.43 16.37 19.32
N ILE A 127 -14.14 16.57 19.04
CA ILE A 127 -13.53 16.42 17.73
C ILE A 127 -12.61 15.21 17.84
N LEU A 128 -13.11 14.04 17.43
CA LEU A 128 -12.23 12.96 16.99
C LEU A 128 -11.38 13.56 15.86
N PRO A 129 -10.04 13.61 15.97
CA PRO A 129 -9.26 13.87 14.78
C PRO A 129 -9.50 12.68 13.86
N MET A 130 -10.31 12.87 12.82
CA MET A 130 -10.19 12.04 11.62
C MET A 130 -8.70 11.97 11.31
N ALA A 131 -8.17 10.75 11.34
CA ALA A 131 -6.77 10.38 11.12
C ALA A 131 -5.92 11.52 10.50
N ASP A 132 -5.40 12.40 11.35
CA ASP A 132 -4.50 13.42 10.83
C ASP A 132 -3.25 12.68 10.38
N ARG A 133 -2.86 12.90 9.12
CA ARG A 133 -1.70 12.22 8.49
C ARG A 133 -0.46 12.37 9.36
N HIS A 134 -0.36 13.45 10.13
CA HIS A 134 0.73 13.76 11.05
C HIS A 134 0.84 12.80 12.25
N THR A 135 -0.15 11.95 12.50
CA THR A 135 -0.13 10.98 13.61
C THR A 135 0.22 9.54 13.19
N MET A 136 0.41 9.31 11.88
CA MET A 136 0.60 7.99 11.29
C MET A 136 2.08 7.59 11.29
N GLU A 137 2.39 6.34 11.59
CA GLU A 137 3.75 5.81 11.41
C GLU A 137 4.13 5.77 9.93
N ILE A 138 5.42 5.74 9.61
CA ILE A 138 5.88 5.85 8.22
C ILE A 138 5.32 4.73 7.31
N LEU A 139 5.28 3.48 7.80
CA LEU A 139 4.60 2.39 7.08
C LEU A 139 3.13 2.73 6.82
N GLU A 140 2.44 3.27 7.83
CA GLU A 140 1.02 3.62 7.72
C GLU A 140 0.80 4.72 6.67
N VAL A 141 1.66 5.74 6.64
CA VAL A 141 1.65 6.80 5.62
C VAL A 141 1.77 6.21 4.22
N GLY A 142 2.70 5.28 4.01
CA GLY A 142 2.90 4.66 2.70
C GLY A 142 1.69 3.87 2.21
N LEU A 143 1.09 3.05 3.07
CA LEU A 143 -0.12 2.30 2.74
C LEU A 143 -1.32 3.21 2.49
N ALA A 144 -1.49 4.28 3.26
CA ALA A 144 -2.55 5.26 3.05
C ALA A 144 -2.40 6.01 1.71
N ASN A 145 -1.17 6.38 1.33
CA ASN A 145 -0.89 6.95 0.02
C ASN A 145 -1.18 5.94 -1.10
N TRP A 146 -0.78 4.67 -0.93
CA TRP A 146 -1.06 3.60 -1.90
C TRP A 146 -2.56 3.42 -2.14
N LYS A 147 -3.37 3.46 -1.08
CA LYS A 147 -4.83 3.46 -1.20
C LYS A 147 -5.32 4.65 -2.01
N LEU A 148 -5.03 5.86 -1.52
CA LEU A 148 -5.63 7.10 -1.99
C LEU A 148 -5.23 7.47 -3.42
N TYR A 149 -3.94 7.33 -3.75
CA TYR A 149 -3.40 7.81 -5.02
C TYR A 149 -3.28 6.72 -6.08
N LEU A 150 -3.42 5.44 -5.73
CA LEU A 150 -3.25 4.34 -6.67
C LEU A 150 -4.47 3.42 -6.69
N ILE A 151 -4.80 2.72 -5.60
CA ILE A 151 -5.96 1.80 -5.58
C ILE A 151 -7.25 2.53 -5.97
N ASP A 152 -7.51 3.69 -5.38
CA ASP A 152 -8.74 4.44 -5.66
C ASP A 152 -8.83 4.94 -7.11
N SER A 153 -7.68 5.12 -7.79
CA SER A 153 -7.62 5.47 -9.23
C SER A 153 -7.85 4.26 -10.12
N VAL A 154 -7.15 3.15 -9.88
CA VAL A 154 -7.15 1.99 -10.80
C VAL A 154 -8.19 0.92 -10.47
N LYS A 155 -8.96 1.06 -9.38
CA LYS A 155 -9.86 0.01 -8.84
C LYS A 155 -10.78 -0.64 -9.87
N ASP A 156 -11.41 0.15 -10.73
CA ASP A 156 -12.43 -0.36 -11.66
C ASP A 156 -11.75 -1.18 -12.79
N ARG A 157 -10.63 -0.68 -13.32
CA ARG A 157 -9.81 -1.41 -14.30
C ARG A 157 -9.19 -2.66 -13.71
N LEU A 158 -8.65 -2.56 -12.49
CA LEU A 158 -8.04 -3.67 -11.77
C LEU A 158 -9.07 -4.77 -11.48
N SER A 159 -10.29 -4.39 -11.09
CA SER A 159 -11.41 -5.32 -10.91
C SER A 159 -11.72 -6.10 -12.20
N GLY A 160 -11.82 -5.40 -13.34
CA GLY A 160 -12.02 -6.02 -14.64
C GLY A 160 -10.90 -7.01 -15.01
N CYS A 161 -9.65 -6.65 -14.75
CA CYS A 161 -8.50 -7.52 -14.99
C CYS A 161 -8.55 -8.78 -14.12
N LEU A 162 -8.88 -8.65 -12.83
CA LEU A 162 -9.04 -9.77 -11.91
C LEU A 162 -10.16 -10.72 -12.37
N MET A 163 -11.31 -10.17 -12.76
CA MET A 163 -12.43 -10.98 -13.25
C MET A 163 -12.10 -11.72 -14.57
N ARG A 164 -11.31 -11.10 -15.44
CA ARG A 164 -10.80 -11.75 -16.65
C ARG A 164 -9.93 -12.95 -16.32
N GLU A 165 -9.01 -12.83 -15.36
CA GLU A 165 -8.17 -13.97 -14.96
C GLU A 165 -8.97 -15.10 -14.31
N VAL A 166 -10.00 -14.76 -13.52
CA VAL A 166 -10.94 -15.75 -12.98
C VAL A 166 -11.72 -16.45 -14.11
N HIS A 167 -12.14 -15.73 -15.13
CA HIS A 167 -12.82 -16.32 -16.28
C HIS A 167 -11.88 -17.25 -17.07
N ASN A 168 -10.64 -16.83 -17.30
CA ASN A 168 -9.62 -17.63 -17.96
C ASN A 168 -9.36 -18.94 -17.21
N ASP A 169 -9.26 -18.89 -15.88
CA ASP A 169 -9.11 -20.06 -15.02
C ASP A 169 -10.25 -21.08 -15.20
N ARG A 170 -11.51 -20.59 -15.25
CA ARG A 170 -12.68 -21.46 -15.49
C ARG A 170 -12.66 -22.14 -16.86
N LEU A 171 -12.05 -21.51 -17.86
CA LEU A 171 -11.89 -22.06 -19.20
C LEU A 171 -10.63 -22.92 -19.35
N GLY A 172 -9.82 -23.08 -18.30
CA GLY A 172 -8.55 -23.79 -18.34
C GLY A 172 -7.47 -23.06 -19.14
N VAL A 173 -7.63 -21.76 -19.38
CA VAL A 173 -6.65 -20.92 -20.08
C VAL A 173 -5.58 -20.49 -19.08
N VAL A 174 -4.33 -20.85 -19.35
CA VAL A 174 -3.19 -20.39 -18.56
C VAL A 174 -3.01 -18.89 -18.76
N GLY A 175 -3.05 -18.14 -17.67
CA GLY A 175 -2.97 -16.68 -17.66
C GLY A 175 -2.07 -16.18 -16.55
N GLN A 176 -2.51 -15.13 -15.87
CA GLN A 176 -1.78 -14.44 -14.81
C GLN A 176 -2.41 -14.74 -13.43
N GLN A 177 -2.95 -15.94 -13.23
CA GLN A 177 -3.69 -16.31 -12.01
C GLN A 177 -2.89 -16.08 -10.72
N ASN A 178 -1.56 -16.25 -10.77
CA ASN A 178 -0.67 -16.01 -9.63
C ASN A 178 -0.72 -14.56 -9.12
N CYS A 179 -1.12 -13.60 -9.97
CA CYS A 179 -1.24 -12.20 -9.59
C CYS A 179 -2.50 -11.92 -8.75
N ILE A 180 -3.52 -12.78 -8.80
CA ILE A 180 -4.78 -12.59 -8.06
C ILE A 180 -4.51 -12.59 -6.54
N SER A 181 -3.81 -13.59 -6.04
CA SER A 181 -3.52 -13.72 -4.61
C SER A 181 -2.65 -12.58 -4.09
N LEU A 182 -1.67 -12.13 -4.89
CA LEU A 182 -0.77 -11.03 -4.55
C LEU A 182 -1.50 -9.68 -4.53
N ALA A 183 -2.43 -9.46 -5.47
CA ALA A 183 -3.29 -8.28 -5.47
C ALA A 183 -4.26 -8.28 -4.27
N ILE A 184 -4.81 -9.43 -3.89
CA ILE A 184 -5.67 -9.53 -2.70
C ILE A 184 -4.88 -9.26 -1.42
N ASP A 185 -3.63 -9.76 -1.31
CA ASP A 185 -2.78 -9.46 -0.16
C ASP A 185 -2.53 -7.97 -0.02
N SER A 186 -2.34 -7.23 -1.14
CA SER A 186 -2.16 -5.77 -1.08
C SER A 186 -3.37 -5.06 -0.47
N PHE A 187 -4.59 -5.45 -0.84
CA PHE A 187 -5.82 -4.88 -0.30
C PHE A 187 -5.93 -5.14 1.20
N ARG A 188 -5.58 -6.37 1.63
CA ARG A 188 -5.55 -6.75 3.04
C ARG A 188 -4.55 -5.92 3.82
N ARG A 189 -3.33 -5.74 3.32
CA ARG A 189 -2.28 -4.92 3.98
C ARG A 189 -2.68 -3.46 4.12
N VAL A 190 -3.30 -2.88 3.10
CA VAL A 190 -3.86 -1.52 3.19
C VAL A 190 -5.00 -1.47 4.21
N GLY A 191 -5.76 -2.57 4.34
CA GLY A 191 -6.83 -2.72 5.31
C GLY A 191 -6.43 -2.85 6.78
N GLU A 192 -5.22 -3.37 7.04
CA GLU A 192 -4.66 -3.51 8.39
C GLU A 192 -4.32 -2.14 9.05
N LEU A 193 -4.52 -1.02 8.34
CA LEU A 193 -4.32 0.33 8.86
C LEU A 193 -5.29 0.67 10.00
N ARG A 194 -4.74 0.89 11.20
CA ARG A 194 -5.38 1.53 12.37
C ARG A 194 -6.73 0.94 12.80
N ASP A 195 -6.81 -0.37 12.97
CA ASP A 195 -8.00 -1.07 13.47
C ASP A 195 -9.28 -0.78 12.66
N THR A 196 -9.11 -0.39 11.40
CA THR A 196 -10.21 -0.29 10.44
C THR A 196 -10.20 -1.52 9.54
N GLU A 197 -10.30 -2.72 10.13
CA GLU A 197 -10.56 -3.96 9.37
C GLU A 197 -11.70 -3.76 8.36
N LYS A 198 -12.70 -2.95 8.75
CA LYS A 198 -13.78 -2.48 7.88
C LYS A 198 -13.26 -1.86 6.57
N ALA A 199 -12.31 -0.93 6.62
CA ALA A 199 -11.79 -0.25 5.44
C ALA A 199 -11.02 -1.20 4.50
N GLY A 200 -10.35 -2.22 5.04
CA GLY A 200 -9.72 -3.27 4.25
C GLY A 200 -10.72 -4.17 3.55
N MET A 201 -11.69 -4.63 4.33
CA MET A 201 -12.80 -5.44 3.83
C MET A 201 -13.59 -4.67 2.76
N ASP A 202 -13.81 -3.37 2.92
CA ASP A 202 -14.51 -2.56 1.93
C ASP A 202 -13.78 -2.51 0.58
N ILE A 203 -12.44 -2.41 0.58
CA ILE A 203 -11.63 -2.44 -0.65
C ILE A 203 -11.75 -3.81 -1.31
N TYR A 204 -11.54 -4.87 -0.53
CA TYR A 204 -11.63 -6.25 -1.02
C TYR A 204 -13.01 -6.56 -1.59
N ASN A 205 -14.07 -6.18 -0.88
CA ASN A 205 -15.45 -6.40 -1.27
C ASN A 205 -15.75 -5.74 -2.61
N ARG A 206 -15.42 -4.45 -2.71
CA ARG A 206 -15.71 -3.65 -3.89
C ARG A 206 -14.91 -4.05 -5.13
N ILE A 207 -13.61 -4.35 -4.98
CA ILE A 207 -12.73 -4.62 -6.13
C ILE A 207 -12.82 -6.08 -6.56
N PHE A 208 -12.98 -7.01 -5.62
CA PHE A 208 -12.88 -8.44 -5.90
C PHE A 208 -14.14 -9.23 -5.53
N GLN A 209 -14.62 -9.18 -4.28
CA GLN A 209 -15.69 -10.10 -3.84
C GLN A 209 -17.01 -9.89 -4.58
N ASP A 210 -17.53 -8.66 -4.63
CA ASP A 210 -18.83 -8.39 -5.25
C ASP A 210 -18.80 -8.69 -6.77
N PRO A 211 -17.78 -8.23 -7.54
CA PRO A 211 -17.62 -8.62 -8.93
C PRO A 211 -17.46 -10.13 -9.13
N LEU A 212 -16.72 -10.81 -8.24
CA LEU A 212 -16.54 -12.25 -8.30
C LEU A 212 -17.88 -12.97 -8.12
N LEU A 213 -18.65 -12.62 -7.10
CA LEU A 213 -19.95 -13.26 -6.83
C LEU A 213 -20.92 -13.05 -8.01
N GLU A 214 -20.96 -11.85 -8.57
CA GLU A 214 -21.83 -11.54 -9.71
C GLU A 214 -21.41 -12.33 -10.96
N THR A 215 -20.14 -12.26 -11.35
CA THR A 215 -19.62 -12.97 -12.53
C THR A 215 -19.68 -14.48 -12.38
N THR A 216 -19.52 -15.00 -11.16
CA THR A 216 -19.69 -16.44 -10.85
C THR A 216 -21.14 -16.86 -11.03
N ARG A 217 -22.07 -16.09 -10.47
CA ARG A 217 -23.51 -16.37 -10.60
C ARG A 217 -23.92 -16.37 -12.07
N ALA A 218 -23.55 -15.33 -12.82
CA ALA A 218 -23.87 -15.21 -14.24
C ALA A 218 -23.28 -16.36 -15.06
N PHE A 219 -22.01 -16.71 -14.83
CA PHE A 219 -21.33 -17.79 -15.54
C PHE A 219 -22.02 -19.14 -15.32
N TYR A 220 -22.22 -19.55 -14.07
CA TYR A 220 -22.79 -20.87 -13.77
C TYR A 220 -24.29 -20.95 -14.09
N THR A 221 -25.03 -19.84 -14.01
CA THR A 221 -26.44 -19.81 -14.47
C THR A 221 -26.54 -20.07 -15.97
N ASN A 222 -25.68 -19.41 -16.76
CA ASN A 222 -25.68 -19.55 -18.20
C ASN A 222 -25.12 -20.92 -18.63
N TRP A 223 -24.10 -21.40 -17.93
CA TRP A 223 -23.57 -22.76 -18.10
C TRP A 223 -24.64 -23.82 -17.83
N ALA A 224 -25.36 -23.72 -16.70
CA ALA A 224 -26.44 -24.63 -16.34
C ALA A 224 -27.56 -24.64 -17.40
N PHE A 225 -28.04 -23.45 -17.79
CA PHE A 225 -29.08 -23.32 -18.82
C PHE A 225 -28.68 -23.97 -20.14
N LYS A 226 -27.44 -23.74 -20.59
CA LYS A 226 -26.93 -24.35 -21.82
C LYS A 226 -26.87 -25.87 -21.71
N ARG A 227 -26.34 -26.40 -20.60
CA ARG A 227 -26.20 -27.85 -20.40
C ARG A 227 -27.52 -28.57 -20.21
N GLU A 228 -28.51 -27.95 -19.56
CA GLU A 228 -29.86 -28.48 -19.45
C GLU A 228 -30.53 -28.66 -20.83
N SER A 229 -30.23 -27.76 -21.79
CA SER A 229 -30.73 -27.89 -23.16
C SER A 229 -30.02 -28.95 -24.01
N GLU A 230 -28.78 -29.32 -23.64
CA GLU A 230 -27.90 -30.20 -24.42
C GLU A 230 -27.86 -31.64 -23.88
N LEU A 231 -28.08 -31.85 -22.57
CA LEU A 231 -27.86 -33.12 -21.88
C LEU A 231 -29.15 -33.70 -21.27
N ALA A 232 -29.21 -35.03 -21.20
CA ALA A 232 -30.23 -35.70 -20.39
C ALA A 232 -29.94 -35.51 -18.88
N CYS A 233 -30.98 -35.52 -18.04
CA CYS A 233 -30.86 -35.25 -16.60
C CYS A 233 -29.77 -36.08 -15.90
N ALA A 234 -29.62 -37.36 -16.24
CA ALA A 234 -28.62 -38.23 -15.64
C ALA A 234 -27.18 -37.82 -15.99
N GLN A 235 -26.96 -37.30 -17.20
CA GLN A 235 -25.64 -36.84 -17.67
C GLN A 235 -25.30 -35.45 -17.11
N TYR A 236 -26.31 -34.58 -16.98
CA TYR A 236 -26.16 -33.25 -16.38
C TYR A 236 -25.70 -33.30 -14.92
N ILE A 237 -26.21 -34.25 -14.12
CA ILE A 237 -25.84 -34.38 -12.70
C ILE A 237 -24.38 -34.86 -12.51
N THR A 238 -23.80 -35.51 -13.52
CA THR A 238 -22.46 -36.11 -13.43
C THR A 238 -21.33 -35.25 -14.03
N GLU A 239 -21.66 -34.18 -14.75
CA GLU A 239 -20.69 -33.22 -15.32
C GLU A 239 -20.27 -32.17 -14.28
#